data_AF-A0A3D3CQA8-F1
#
_entry.id   AF-A0A3D3CQA8-F1
#
_cell.length_a   1.000
_cell.length_b   1.000
_cell.length_c   1.000
_cell.angle_alpha   90.00
_cell.angle_beta   90.00
_cell.angle_gamma   90.00
#
_symmetry.space_group_name_H-M   'P 1'
#
loop_
_entity.id
_entity.type
_entity.pdbx_description
1 polymer ?
#
loop_
_entity_poly.entity_id
_entity_poly.type
_entity_poly.pdbx_seq_one_letter_code
_entity_poly.pdbx_strand_id
1 'polypeptide(L)'
;MPIAYKRMLMPEDQDLDSRAKGYRLRRSIMDYGMGVVIFCLGIFFLLAPRLGIAFGIDDLFRYLFAGLCVLYGLFRVYRGYKKNYFN
;
A
#
# COMPACT_ATOMS: atom_id res chain seq x y z
N MET A 1 17.05 20.79 28.85
CA MET A 1 17.02 19.35 29.19
C MET A 1 18.41 18.77 28.91
N PRO A 2 19.04 18.03 29.85
CA PRO A 2 20.50 17.90 29.87
C PRO A 2 21.02 16.75 28.99
N ILE A 3 22.21 17.01 28.43
CA ILE A 3 22.96 16.25 27.41
C ILE A 3 23.39 14.83 27.87
N ALA A 4 23.26 14.52 29.17
CA ALA A 4 23.69 13.25 29.77
C ALA A 4 22.93 12.01 29.26
N TYR A 5 21.67 12.14 28.85
CA TYR A 5 20.87 11.01 28.36
C TYR A 5 21.43 10.39 27.08
N LYS A 6 21.98 11.21 26.17
CA LYS A 6 22.47 10.75 24.86
C LYS A 6 23.67 9.79 24.97
N ARG A 7 24.38 9.78 26.11
CA ARG A 7 25.57 8.95 26.36
C ARG A 7 25.25 7.63 27.07
N MET A 8 24.02 7.48 27.60
CA MET A 8 23.57 6.29 28.34
C MET A 8 22.75 5.32 27.49
N LEU A 9 22.47 5.66 26.22
CA LEU A 9 21.88 4.75 25.25
C LEU A 9 22.86 3.61 25.01
N MET A 10 22.48 2.42 25.47
CA MET A 10 23.19 1.18 25.17
C MET A 10 23.20 1.02 23.64
N PRO A 11 24.28 0.51 23.02
CA PRO A 11 24.29 0.25 21.58
C PRO A 11 23.09 -0.60 21.13
N GLU A 12 22.59 -1.46 22.03
CA GLU A 12 21.38 -2.28 21.85
C GLU A 12 20.09 -1.46 21.57
N ASP A 13 19.92 -0.29 22.20
CA ASP A 13 18.74 0.58 22.00
C ASP A 13 18.74 1.23 20.61
N GLN A 14 19.91 1.64 20.11
CA GLN A 14 20.05 2.21 18.77
C GLN A 14 19.86 1.16 17.66
N ASP A 15 20.31 -0.07 17.92
CA ASP A 15 20.10 -1.22 17.04
C ASP A 15 18.62 -1.64 17.00
N LEU A 16 17.93 -1.66 18.15
CA LEU A 16 16.50 -1.93 18.24
C LEU A 16 15.68 -0.89 17.47
N ASP A 17 16.01 0.40 17.60
CA ASP A 17 15.26 1.48 16.91
C ASP A 17 15.50 1.47 15.38
N SER A 18 16.73 1.15 14.96
CA SER A 18 17.09 1.00 13.54
C SER A 18 16.39 -0.22 12.91
N ARG A 19 16.35 -1.35 13.63
CA ARG A 19 15.59 -2.55 13.21
C ARG A 19 14.08 -2.28 13.20
N ALA A 20 13.55 -1.57 14.19
CA ALA A 20 12.15 -1.18 14.26
C ALA A 20 11.75 -0.18 13.15
N LYS A 21 12.65 0.73 12.74
CA LYS A 21 12.42 1.62 11.58
C LYS A 21 12.30 0.84 10.28
N GLY A 22 13.21 -0.09 10.01
CA GLY A 22 13.14 -0.95 8.82
C GLY A 22 11.87 -1.81 8.79
N TYR A 23 11.46 -2.35 9.93
CA TYR A 23 10.24 -3.14 10.05
C TYR A 23 8.96 -2.31 9.83
N ARG A 24 8.91 -1.09 10.39
CA ARG A 24 7.80 -0.14 10.19
C ARG A 24 7.67 0.28 8.72
N LEU A 25 8.80 0.54 8.05
CA LEU A 25 8.82 0.90 6.63
C LEU A 25 8.33 -0.25 5.75
N ARG A 26 8.85 -1.47 5.95
CA ARG A 26 8.42 -2.66 5.21
C ARG A 26 6.93 -2.94 5.38
N ARG A 27 6.42 -2.85 6.61
CA ARG A 27 4.99 -3.04 6.90
C ARG A 27 4.13 -1.99 6.19
N SER A 28 4.56 -0.74 6.19
CA SER A 28 3.85 0.34 5.48
C SER A 28 3.88 0.17 3.96
N ILE A 29 4.98 -0.34 3.39
CA ILE A 29 5.08 -0.63 1.95
C ILE A 29 4.19 -1.82 1.58
N MET A 30 4.08 -2.85 2.43
CA MET A 30 3.23 -4.00 2.18
C MET A 30 1.74 -3.62 2.18
N ASP A 31 1.31 -2.79 3.14
CA ASP A 31 -0.06 -2.26 3.19
C ASP A 31 -0.38 -1.37 1.98
N TYR A 32 0.61 -0.61 1.51
CA TYR A 32 0.51 0.24 0.33
C TYR A 32 0.48 -0.57 -0.97
N GLY A 33 1.42 -1.52 -1.11
CA GLY A 33 1.57 -2.39 -2.25
C GLY A 33 0.32 -3.22 -2.49
N MET A 34 -0.33 -3.73 -1.44
CA MET A 34 -1.62 -4.41 -1.58
C MET A 34 -2.70 -3.50 -2.18
N GLY A 35 -2.75 -2.22 -1.80
CA GLY A 35 -3.68 -1.25 -2.39
C GLY A 35 -3.41 -0.99 -3.87
N VAL A 36 -2.13 -0.83 -4.25
CA VAL A 36 -1.70 -0.65 -5.64
C VAL A 36 -2.03 -1.89 -6.48
N VAL A 37 -1.76 -3.10 -5.96
CA VAL A 37 -2.06 -4.36 -6.68
C VAL A 37 -3.55 -4.51 -6.92
N ILE A 38 -4.39 -4.23 -5.91
CA ILE A 38 -5.86 -4.27 -6.05
C ILE A 38 -6.35 -3.25 -7.09
N PHE A 39 -5.77 -2.05 -7.10
CA PHE A 39 -6.08 -1.02 -8.07
C PHE A 39 -5.71 -1.45 -9.50
N CYS A 40 -4.49 -1.95 -9.70
CA CYS A 40 -4.03 -2.46 -11.00
C CYS A 40 -4.87 -3.64 -11.49
N LEU A 41 -5.25 -4.57 -10.61
CA LEU A 41 -6.14 -5.68 -10.95
C LEU A 41 -7.54 -5.18 -11.33
N GLY A 42 -8.09 -4.19 -10.63
CA GLY A 42 -9.37 -3.58 -10.98
C GLY A 42 -9.36 -2.95 -12.38
N ILE A 43 -8.30 -2.21 -12.72
CA ILE A 43 -8.10 -1.65 -14.07
C ILE A 43 -7.95 -2.77 -15.10
N PHE A 44 -7.18 -3.81 -14.78
CA PHE A 44 -6.97 -4.96 -15.66
C PHE A 44 -8.29 -5.67 -15.96
N PHE A 45 -9.15 -5.87 -14.95
CA PHE A 45 -10.49 -6.44 -15.14
C PHE A 45 -11.41 -5.55 -15.97
N LEU A 46 -11.27 -4.22 -15.88
CA LEU A 46 -12.01 -3.28 -16.71
C LEU A 46 -11.57 -3.32 -18.19
N LEU A 47 -10.27 -3.55 -18.45
CA LEU A 47 -9.72 -3.68 -19.80
C LEU A 47 -9.84 -5.11 -20.38
N ALA A 48 -10.05 -6.13 -19.56
CA ALA A 48 -10.21 -7.52 -19.98
C ALA A 48 -11.23 -7.75 -21.12
N PRO A 49 -12.43 -7.13 -21.14
CA PRO A 49 -13.35 -7.25 -22.28
C PRO A 49 -12.78 -6.67 -23.58
N ARG A 50 -11.98 -5.60 -23.51
CA ARG A 50 -11.29 -5.03 -24.69
C ARG A 50 -10.19 -5.95 -25.21
N LEU A 51 -9.69 -6.87 -24.38
CA LEU A 51 -8.69 -7.88 -24.74
C LEU A 51 -9.32 -9.21 -25.19
N GLY A 52 -10.65 -9.30 -25.28
CA GLY A 52 -11.35 -10.52 -25.72
C GLY A 52 -11.39 -11.63 -24.67
N ILE A 53 -11.09 -11.33 -23.40
CA ILE A 53 -11.15 -12.29 -22.30
C ILE A 53 -12.61 -12.38 -21.83
N ALA A 54 -13.33 -13.36 -22.37
CA ALA A 54 -14.70 -13.67 -21.96
C ALA A 54 -14.67 -14.39 -20.61
N PHE A 55 -15.00 -13.66 -19.55
CA PHE A 55 -15.34 -14.26 -18.28
C PHE A 55 -16.82 -14.68 -18.35
N GLY A 56 -17.16 -15.91 -17.96
CA GLY A 56 -18.55 -16.39 -17.90
C GLY A 56 -19.41 -15.74 -16.79
N ILE A 57 -19.08 -14.50 -16.43
CA ILE A 57 -19.72 -13.69 -15.40
C ILE A 57 -20.45 -12.55 -16.12
N ASP A 58 -21.64 -12.23 -15.64
CA ASP A 58 -22.48 -11.15 -16.16
C ASP A 58 -21.70 -9.83 -16.28
N ASP A 59 -21.79 -9.17 -17.44
CA ASP A 59 -20.99 -7.98 -17.76
C ASP A 59 -21.24 -6.85 -16.75
N LEU A 60 -22.49 -6.73 -16.28
CA LEU A 60 -22.87 -5.74 -15.27
C LEU A 60 -22.13 -5.98 -13.95
N PHE A 61 -22.06 -7.24 -13.50
CA PHE A 61 -21.42 -7.60 -12.24
C PHE A 61 -19.91 -7.39 -12.32
N ARG A 62 -19.30 -7.73 -13.45
CA ARG A 62 -17.87 -7.50 -13.70
C ARG A 62 -17.53 -6.00 -13.69
N TYR A 63 -18.31 -5.16 -14.38
CA TYR A 63 -18.08 -3.71 -14.40
C TYR A 63 -18.27 -3.07 -13.02
N LEU A 64 -19.28 -3.49 -12.25
CA LEU A 64 -19.48 -3.05 -10.87
C LEU A 64 -18.30 -3.43 -9.98
N PHE A 65 -17.86 -4.68 -10.04
CA PHE A 65 -16.76 -5.20 -9.24
C PHE A 65 -15.42 -4.53 -9.61
N ALA A 66 -15.16 -4.37 -10.90
CA ALA A 66 -14.00 -3.65 -11.41
C ALA A 66 -14.01 -2.19 -10.94
N GLY A 67 -15.14 -1.49 -11.08
CA GLY A 67 -15.31 -0.12 -10.61
C GLY A 67 -15.06 0.03 -9.10
N LEU A 68 -15.58 -0.89 -8.29
CA LEU A 68 -15.35 -0.95 -6.85
C LEU A 68 -13.87 -1.17 -6.49
N CYS A 69 -13.21 -2.13 -7.16
CA CYS A 69 -11.78 -2.38 -6.95
C CYS A 69 -10.92 -1.19 -7.35
N VAL A 70 -11.24 -0.51 -8.45
CA VAL A 70 -10.53 0.69 -8.91
C VAL A 70 -10.76 1.84 -7.93
N LEU A 71 -12.00 2.14 -7.53
CA LEU A 71 -12.29 3.20 -6.57
C LEU A 71 -11.65 2.96 -5.20
N TYR A 72 -11.82 1.75 -4.65
CA TYR A 72 -11.27 1.40 -3.34
C TYR A 72 -9.74 1.30 -3.35
N GLY A 73 -9.18 0.71 -4.41
CA GLY A 73 -7.75 0.65 -4.65
C GLY A 73 -7.14 2.04 -4.77
N LEU A 74 -7.75 2.92 -5.57
CA LEU A 74 -7.32 4.31 -5.73
C LEU A 74 -7.34 5.07 -4.41
N PHE A 75 -8.40 4.91 -3.61
CA PHE A 75 -8.49 5.53 -2.29
C PHE A 75 -7.38 5.05 -1.34
N ARG A 76 -7.05 3.75 -1.34
CA ARG A 76 -5.93 3.20 -0.57
C ARG A 76 -4.59 3.76 -1.03
N VAL A 77 -4.37 3.85 -2.34
CA VAL A 77 -3.14 4.39 -2.93
C VAL A 77 -3.01 5.89 -2.63
N TYR A 78 -4.10 6.66 -2.75
CA TYR A 78 -4.12 8.08 -2.40
C TYR A 78 -3.75 8.31 -0.92
N ARG A 79 -4.33 7.51 -0.01
CA ARG A 79 -4.04 7.58 1.43
C ARG A 79 -2.58 7.25 1.75
N GLY A 80 -1.96 6.31 1.02
CA GLY A 80 -0.57 5.94 1.24
C GLY A 80 0.45 6.88 0.58
N TYR A 81 0.11 7.51 -0.55
CA TYR A 81 0.97 8.50 -1.21
C TYR A 81 1.17 9.74 -0.32
N LYS A 82 0.10 10.20 0.34
CA LYS A 82 0.15 11.31 1.30
C LYS A 82 1.06 11.03 2.51
N LYS A 83 1.33 9.76 2.84
CA LYS A 83 2.22 9.36 3.95
C LYS A 83 3.71 9.37 3.58
N ASN A 84 4.04 9.38 2.29
CA ASN A 84 5.43 9.41 1.79
C ASN A 84 5.90 10.82 1.41
N TYR A 85 5.08 11.86 1.64
CA TYR A 85 5.34 13.22 1.13
C TYR A 85 5.82 14.25 2.16
N PHE A 86 6.03 13.85 3.42
CA PHE A 86 6.71 14.69 4.41
C PHE A 86 7.94 13.97 4.92
N ASN A 87 8.96 13.89 4.07
CA ASN A 87 10.36 13.81 4.51
C ASN A 87 11.03 15.14 4.20
#